data_AF-A0A9X2F7V7-F1
#
_entry.id   AF-A0A9X2F7V7-F1
#
_cell.length_a   1.000
_cell.length_b   1.000
_cell.length_c   1.000
_cell.angle_alpha   90.00
_cell.angle_beta   90.00
_cell.angle_gamma   90.00
#
_symmetry.space_group_name_H-M   'P 1'
#
loop_
_entity.id
_entity.type
_entity.pdbx_description
1 polymer ?
#
loop_
_entity_poly.entity_id
_entity_poly.type
_entity_poly.pdbx_seq_one_letter_code
_entity_poly.pdbx_strand_id
1 'polypeptide(L)'
;MLKEKYLHGFSKTEQERLMRQARFLENYIYADIDLSSVENLLEVGSGVGAQTEILLRRFPNPQLTCIDFSETQIETAKKFLGDNPVAKDRFEILQMDATDMDFSSNNKFDGAFLCWVLEHIPNSVKVLSELRRVLKPGSVIYLTEVLNSSFFLDPYSPNTWQYWMRFNDLQYDMGGDPFIGAKLGNMLQSVGYTNIQTTVKTIHLDNRQPGKRAEMINFWADLLMSGMPNLIDSGYVEKEVAEKVKEEMKAVAKNPNAVFFYSFVQAKAYTS
;
A
#
# COMPACT_ATOMS: atom_id res chain seq x y z
N MET A 1 -25.63 2.96 0.77
CA MET A 1 -24.79 2.32 -0.27
C MET A 1 -23.62 3.23 -0.57
N LEU A 2 -22.49 3.03 0.12
CA LEU A 2 -21.23 3.68 -0.25
C LEU A 2 -20.79 3.06 -1.58
N LYS A 3 -20.83 3.82 -2.68
CA LYS A 3 -20.13 3.42 -3.91
C LYS A 3 -18.65 3.26 -3.54
N GLU A 4 -18.03 2.16 -3.95
CA GLU A 4 -16.59 1.88 -3.75
C GLU A 4 -15.77 3.07 -4.29
N LYS A 5 -15.22 3.88 -3.38
CA LYS A 5 -14.39 5.04 -3.69
C LYS A 5 -12.92 4.62 -3.68
N TYR A 6 -12.48 3.91 -4.71
CA TYR A 6 -11.07 3.55 -4.91
C TYR A 6 -10.46 4.36 -6.05
N LEU A 7 -9.28 4.94 -5.82
CA LEU A 7 -8.71 5.98 -6.69
C LEU A 7 -8.21 5.44 -8.04
N HIS A 8 -7.78 4.18 -8.10
CA HIS A 8 -7.19 3.57 -9.31
C HIS A 8 -8.14 2.61 -10.07
N GLY A 9 -9.38 2.46 -9.60
CA GLY A 9 -10.40 1.59 -10.21
C GLY A 9 -10.17 0.09 -10.02
N PHE A 10 -11.02 -0.74 -10.65
CA PHE A 10 -11.08 -2.20 -10.45
C PHE A 10 -10.84 -3.01 -11.74
N SER A 11 -10.28 -2.39 -12.78
CA SER A 11 -10.09 -3.05 -14.08
C SER A 11 -9.03 -4.17 -14.01
N LYS A 12 -9.10 -5.16 -14.91
CA LYS A 12 -8.07 -6.22 -15.02
C LYS A 12 -6.65 -5.64 -15.20
N THR A 13 -6.52 -4.57 -15.99
CA THR A 13 -5.25 -3.86 -16.20
C THR A 13 -4.71 -3.27 -14.89
N GLU A 14 -5.60 -2.77 -14.04
CA GLU A 14 -5.23 -2.27 -12.71
C GLU A 14 -4.80 -3.40 -11.77
N GLN A 15 -5.48 -4.54 -11.80
CA GLN A 15 -5.09 -5.73 -11.02
C GLN A 15 -3.68 -6.20 -11.40
N GLU A 16 -3.36 -6.26 -12.70
CA GLU A 16 -2.02 -6.60 -13.20
C GLU A 16 -0.96 -5.54 -12.82
N ARG A 17 -1.33 -4.26 -12.73
CA ARG A 17 -0.46 -3.19 -12.23
C ARG A 17 -0.11 -3.39 -10.76
N LEU A 18 -1.10 -3.70 -9.91
CA LEU A 18 -0.92 -3.95 -8.48
C LEU A 18 0.02 -5.15 -8.22
N MET A 19 -0.11 -6.22 -8.99
CA MET A 19 0.80 -7.37 -8.90
C MET A 19 2.25 -7.02 -9.23
N ARG A 20 2.46 -6.23 -10.30
CA ARG A 20 3.80 -5.75 -10.69
C ARG A 20 4.37 -4.80 -9.64
N GLN A 21 3.54 -3.91 -9.09
CA GLN A 21 3.91 -3.00 -8.01
C GLN A 21 4.45 -3.76 -6.80
N ALA A 22 3.71 -4.75 -6.32
CA ALA A 22 4.08 -5.52 -5.13
C ALA A 22 5.44 -6.22 -5.31
N ARG A 23 5.65 -6.88 -6.46
CA ARG A 23 6.93 -7.55 -6.78
C ARG A 23 8.10 -6.57 -6.89
N PHE A 24 7.88 -5.42 -7.51
CA PHE A 24 8.92 -4.41 -7.68
C PHE A 24 9.33 -3.79 -6.33
N LEU A 25 8.35 -3.55 -5.46
CA LEU A 25 8.55 -2.94 -4.15
C LEU A 25 8.90 -3.95 -3.04
N GLU A 26 8.80 -5.26 -3.31
CA GLU A 26 9.04 -6.35 -2.35
C GLU A 26 10.35 -6.14 -1.56
N ASN A 27 11.46 -5.92 -2.26
CA ASN A 27 12.77 -5.81 -1.60
C ASN A 27 12.89 -4.55 -0.72
N TYR A 28 12.10 -3.49 -0.99
CA TYR A 28 12.10 -2.29 -0.14
C TYR A 28 11.19 -2.46 1.08
N ILE A 29 10.04 -3.13 0.91
CA ILE A 29 9.05 -3.36 1.96
C ILE A 29 9.55 -4.41 2.96
N TYR A 30 10.02 -5.55 2.47
CA TYR A 30 10.31 -6.73 3.30
C TYR A 30 11.75 -6.81 3.79
N ALA A 31 12.58 -5.79 3.54
CA ALA A 31 13.99 -5.80 3.96
C ALA A 31 14.17 -6.00 5.48
N ASP A 32 13.30 -5.38 6.28
CA ASP A 32 13.39 -5.39 7.75
C ASP A 32 12.13 -6.01 8.40
N ILE A 33 11.34 -6.76 7.63
CA ILE A 33 10.17 -7.49 8.14
C ILE A 33 10.60 -8.91 8.46
N ASP A 34 10.39 -9.30 9.71
CA ASP A 34 10.52 -10.68 10.17
C ASP A 34 9.22 -11.14 10.82
N LEU A 35 8.61 -12.14 10.20
CA LEU A 35 7.39 -12.83 10.63
C LEU A 35 7.63 -14.34 10.78
N SER A 36 8.89 -14.78 10.84
CA SER A 36 9.25 -16.20 10.91
C SER A 36 8.72 -16.92 12.15
N SER A 37 8.57 -16.19 13.27
CA SER A 37 8.02 -16.69 14.53
C SER A 37 6.49 -16.56 14.65
N VAL A 38 5.80 -16.02 13.63
CA VAL A 38 4.35 -15.85 13.64
C VAL A 38 3.71 -17.13 13.09
N GLU A 39 2.65 -17.60 13.76
CA GLU A 39 1.89 -18.80 13.40
C GLU A 39 0.54 -18.46 12.77
N ASN A 40 -0.13 -17.41 13.27
CA ASN A 40 -1.43 -16.94 12.82
C ASN A 40 -1.34 -15.45 12.51
N LEU A 41 -1.14 -15.14 11.22
CA LEU A 41 -0.97 -13.77 10.74
C LEU A 41 -2.29 -13.22 10.21
N LEU A 42 -2.70 -12.04 10.70
CA LEU A 42 -3.80 -11.27 10.12
C LEU A 42 -3.25 -10.27 9.10
N GLU A 43 -3.60 -10.43 7.83
CA GLU A 43 -3.37 -9.43 6.79
C GLU A 43 -4.64 -8.57 6.63
N VAL A 44 -4.53 -7.25 6.80
CA VAL A 44 -5.64 -6.33 6.54
C VAL A 44 -5.41 -5.63 5.22
N GLY A 45 -6.45 -5.56 4.38
CA GLY A 45 -6.40 -4.94 3.06
C GLY A 45 -5.63 -5.77 2.05
N SER A 46 -5.96 -7.06 1.91
CA SER A 46 -5.26 -7.96 0.99
C SER A 46 -5.40 -7.57 -0.49
N GLY A 47 -6.43 -6.79 -0.81
CA GLY A 47 -6.76 -6.36 -2.17
C GLY A 47 -6.79 -7.53 -3.13
N VAL A 48 -6.05 -7.43 -4.23
CA VAL A 48 -5.94 -8.48 -5.25
C VAL A 48 -5.04 -9.67 -4.84
N GLY A 49 -4.51 -9.71 -3.61
CA GLY A 49 -3.68 -10.80 -3.08
C GLY A 49 -2.18 -10.67 -3.38
N ALA A 50 -1.73 -9.49 -3.81
CA ALA A 50 -0.35 -9.27 -4.24
C ALA A 50 0.66 -9.36 -3.07
N GLN A 51 0.34 -8.74 -1.93
CA GLN A 51 1.17 -8.84 -0.72
C GLN A 51 1.01 -10.21 -0.05
N THR A 52 -0.20 -10.77 -0.05
CA THR A 52 -0.49 -12.13 0.42
C THR A 52 0.42 -13.19 -0.21
N GLU A 53 0.62 -13.16 -1.53
CA GLU A 53 1.52 -14.10 -2.21
C GLU A 53 2.96 -13.95 -1.73
N ILE A 54 3.43 -12.71 -1.57
CA ILE A 54 4.79 -12.43 -1.10
C ILE A 54 4.96 -12.94 0.33
N LEU A 55 3.99 -12.68 1.22
CA LEU A 55 4.00 -13.17 2.59
C LEU A 55 4.10 -14.70 2.63
N LEU A 56 3.24 -15.39 1.89
CA LEU A 56 3.21 -16.86 1.82
C LEU A 56 4.54 -17.44 1.30
N ARG A 57 5.17 -16.78 0.33
CA ARG A 57 6.45 -17.20 -0.25
C ARG A 57 7.65 -16.92 0.65
N ARG A 58 7.67 -15.78 1.34
CA ARG A 58 8.80 -15.37 2.18
C ARG A 58 8.77 -16.03 3.56
N PHE A 59 7.58 -16.26 4.10
CA PHE A 59 7.40 -16.81 5.44
C PHE A 59 6.61 -18.13 5.33
N PRO A 60 7.27 -19.29 5.45
CA PRO A 60 6.63 -20.59 5.27
C PRO A 60 5.77 -21.04 6.47
N ASN A 61 5.97 -20.45 7.64
CA ASN A 61 5.30 -20.84 8.88
C ASN A 61 3.86 -20.30 9.06
N PRO A 62 3.59 -18.99 8.89
CA PRO A 62 2.29 -18.44 9.27
C PRO A 62 1.15 -18.99 8.39
N GLN A 63 0.03 -19.30 9.04
CA GLN A 63 -1.30 -19.37 8.44
C GLN A 63 -1.85 -17.95 8.32
N LEU A 64 -2.27 -17.57 7.11
CA LEU A 64 -2.80 -16.22 6.86
C LEU A 64 -4.33 -16.21 6.94
N THR A 65 -4.87 -15.31 7.75
CA THR A 65 -6.25 -14.84 7.60
C THR A 65 -6.17 -13.45 6.98
N CYS A 66 -6.71 -13.29 5.78
CA CYS A 66 -6.70 -12.04 5.04
C CYS A 66 -8.09 -11.41 5.09
N ILE A 67 -8.18 -10.11 5.28
CA ILE A 67 -9.45 -9.37 5.18
C ILE A 67 -9.38 -8.25 4.15
N ASP A 68 -10.48 -8.06 3.43
CA ASP A 68 -10.67 -6.91 2.55
C ASP A 68 -12.15 -6.50 2.53
N PHE A 69 -12.44 -5.24 2.16
CA PHE A 69 -13.81 -4.76 2.08
C PHE A 69 -14.47 -5.08 0.71
N SER A 70 -13.67 -5.11 -0.37
CA SER A 70 -14.16 -5.23 -1.74
C SER A 70 -14.28 -6.70 -2.16
N GLU A 71 -15.52 -7.15 -2.37
CA GLU A 71 -15.81 -8.50 -2.85
C GLU A 71 -15.11 -8.81 -4.19
N THR A 72 -15.08 -7.83 -5.12
CA THR A 72 -14.41 -7.99 -6.42
C THR A 72 -12.90 -8.20 -6.29
N GLN A 73 -12.24 -7.51 -5.35
CA GLN A 73 -10.82 -7.74 -5.07
C GLN A 73 -10.58 -9.11 -4.45
N ILE A 74 -11.44 -9.52 -3.52
CA ILE A 74 -11.37 -10.85 -2.87
C ILE A 74 -11.50 -11.97 -3.89
N GLU A 75 -12.44 -11.89 -4.82
CA GLU A 75 -12.59 -12.89 -5.89
C GLU A 75 -11.33 -13.00 -6.74
N THR A 76 -10.73 -11.85 -7.07
CA THR A 76 -9.48 -11.78 -7.82
C THR A 76 -8.33 -12.42 -7.05
N ALA A 77 -8.20 -12.12 -5.75
CA ALA A 77 -7.18 -12.68 -4.87
C ALA A 77 -7.32 -14.19 -4.71
N LYS A 78 -8.55 -14.69 -4.49
CA LYS A 78 -8.83 -16.13 -4.39
C LYS A 78 -8.43 -16.87 -5.65
N LYS A 79 -8.71 -16.32 -6.83
CA LYS A 79 -8.30 -16.90 -8.10
C LYS A 79 -6.77 -16.91 -8.24
N PHE A 80 -6.13 -15.77 -8.02
CA PHE A 80 -4.69 -15.63 -8.15
C PHE A 80 -3.90 -16.55 -7.21
N LEU A 81 -4.31 -16.63 -5.95
CA LEU A 81 -3.65 -17.44 -4.93
C LEU A 81 -4.04 -18.92 -5.03
N GLY A 82 -5.27 -19.25 -5.44
CA GLY A 82 -5.73 -20.63 -5.60
C GLY A 82 -4.92 -21.41 -6.63
N ASP A 83 -4.44 -20.73 -7.68
CA ASP A 83 -3.55 -21.32 -8.69
C ASP A 83 -2.08 -21.39 -8.24
N ASN A 84 -1.73 -20.85 -7.07
CA ASN A 84 -0.35 -20.79 -6.57
C ASN A 84 -0.06 -21.94 -5.57
N PRO A 85 0.88 -22.85 -5.90
CA PRO A 85 1.25 -23.96 -5.02
C PRO A 85 1.72 -23.54 -3.62
N VAL A 86 2.34 -22.36 -3.49
CA VAL A 86 2.86 -21.84 -2.22
C VAL A 86 1.74 -21.44 -1.25
N ALA A 87 0.55 -21.15 -1.78
CA ALA A 87 -0.61 -20.70 -1.02
C ALA A 87 -1.52 -21.85 -0.56
N LYS A 88 -1.32 -23.06 -1.11
CA LYS A 88 -2.22 -24.19 -0.87
C LYS A 88 -2.41 -24.45 0.63
N ASP A 89 -3.67 -24.43 1.07
CA ASP A 89 -4.13 -24.67 2.45
C ASP A 89 -3.54 -23.71 3.51
N ARG A 90 -2.89 -22.61 3.09
CA ARG A 90 -2.15 -21.69 3.97
C ARG A 90 -2.76 -20.30 4.14
N PHE A 91 -3.90 -20.04 3.49
CA PHE A 91 -4.61 -18.79 3.64
C PHE A 91 -6.12 -18.96 3.59
N GLU A 92 -6.83 -17.99 4.16
CA GLU A 92 -8.24 -17.72 3.92
C GLU A 92 -8.42 -16.23 3.64
N ILE A 93 -9.44 -15.86 2.87
CA ILE A 93 -9.79 -14.46 2.62
C ILE A 93 -11.26 -14.24 2.96
N LEU A 94 -11.50 -13.30 3.87
CA LEU A 94 -12.81 -12.94 4.39
C LEU A 94 -13.16 -11.51 3.99
N GLN A 95 -14.42 -11.27 3.65
CA GLN A 95 -14.92 -9.91 3.43
C GLN A 95 -15.25 -9.27 4.78
N MET A 96 -14.54 -8.21 5.16
CA MET A 96 -14.76 -7.51 6.42
C MET A 96 -14.39 -6.03 6.33
N ASP A 97 -15.06 -5.21 7.14
CA ASP A 97 -14.64 -3.85 7.42
C ASP A 97 -13.53 -3.87 8.46
N ALA A 98 -12.35 -3.34 8.13
CA ALA A 98 -11.21 -3.31 9.04
C ALA A 98 -11.44 -2.43 10.27
N THR A 99 -12.45 -1.55 10.25
CA THR A 99 -12.84 -0.72 11.38
C THR A 99 -13.84 -1.40 12.32
N ASP A 100 -14.37 -2.58 11.97
CA ASP A 100 -15.33 -3.36 12.76
C ASP A 100 -15.23 -4.84 12.37
N MET A 101 -14.23 -5.54 12.92
CA MET A 101 -13.90 -6.90 12.48
C MET A 101 -14.78 -7.94 13.18
N ASP A 102 -15.41 -8.83 12.41
CA ASP A 102 -16.21 -9.96 12.94
C ASP A 102 -15.33 -11.13 13.40
N PHE A 103 -14.37 -10.80 14.27
CA PHE A 103 -13.58 -11.76 15.02
C PHE A 103 -13.94 -11.67 16.49
N SER A 104 -14.22 -12.83 17.10
CA SER A 104 -14.32 -12.93 18.54
C SER A 104 -13.03 -12.42 19.21
N SER A 105 -13.11 -11.79 20.38
CA SER A 105 -11.96 -11.31 21.15
C SER A 105 -11.15 -12.44 21.80
N ASN A 106 -11.09 -13.61 21.18
CA ASN A 106 -10.36 -14.77 21.68
C ASN A 106 -8.85 -14.68 21.36
N ASN A 107 -8.40 -13.56 20.78
CA ASN A 107 -7.00 -13.28 20.50
C ASN A 107 -6.35 -14.42 19.71
N LYS A 108 -6.90 -14.75 18.54
CA LYS A 108 -6.37 -15.84 17.69
C LYS A 108 -5.01 -15.49 17.09
N PHE A 109 -4.77 -14.22 16.77
CA PHE A 109 -3.65 -13.79 15.94
C PHE A 109 -2.41 -13.42 16.77
N ASP A 110 -1.25 -13.95 16.39
CA ASP A 110 0.07 -13.62 17.00
C ASP A 110 0.89 -12.63 16.16
N GLY A 111 0.35 -12.17 15.02
CA GLY A 111 0.87 -11.02 14.31
C GLY A 111 -0.13 -10.39 13.35
N ALA A 112 0.15 -9.16 12.92
CA ALA A 112 -0.58 -8.52 11.82
C ALA A 112 0.32 -7.79 10.83
N PHE A 113 -0.16 -7.68 9.60
CA PHE A 113 0.52 -7.00 8.50
C PHE A 113 -0.45 -6.10 7.73
N LEU A 114 -0.02 -4.86 7.46
CA LEU A 114 -0.75 -3.87 6.67
C LEU A 114 0.21 -3.16 5.72
N CYS A 115 -0.21 -2.98 4.46
CA CYS A 115 0.58 -2.26 3.46
C CYS A 115 -0.33 -1.46 2.53
N TRP A 116 -0.24 -0.12 2.59
CA TRP A 116 -1.02 0.83 1.79
C TRP A 116 -2.53 0.71 2.00
N VAL A 117 -2.94 0.68 3.27
CA VAL A 117 -4.34 0.44 3.67
C VAL A 117 -4.90 1.65 4.37
N LEU A 118 -4.18 2.15 5.37
CA LEU A 118 -4.69 3.20 6.25
C LEU A 118 -4.88 4.52 5.49
N GLU A 119 -4.12 4.76 4.43
CA GLU A 119 -4.23 5.94 3.57
C GLU A 119 -5.60 6.11 2.88
N HIS A 120 -6.39 5.04 2.82
CA HIS A 120 -7.71 5.01 2.18
C HIS A 120 -8.88 5.03 3.17
N ILE A 121 -8.62 4.87 4.47
CA ILE A 121 -9.66 4.64 5.48
C ILE A 121 -9.87 5.89 6.34
N PRO A 122 -11.08 6.50 6.31
CA PRO A 122 -11.45 7.51 7.28
C PRO A 122 -11.38 6.95 8.71
N ASN A 123 -10.85 7.72 9.66
CA ASN A 123 -10.65 7.27 11.05
C ASN A 123 -9.80 6.00 11.16
N SER A 124 -8.70 5.91 10.39
CA SER A 124 -7.73 4.80 10.39
C SER A 124 -7.20 4.38 11.78
N VAL A 125 -7.25 5.26 12.79
CA VAL A 125 -6.95 4.91 14.19
C VAL A 125 -7.89 3.81 14.72
N LYS A 126 -9.15 3.74 14.26
CA LYS A 126 -10.10 2.69 14.64
C LYS A 126 -9.64 1.31 14.14
N VAL A 127 -9.03 1.24 12.96
CA VAL A 127 -8.42 -0.01 12.44
C VAL A 127 -7.33 -0.52 13.38
N LEU A 128 -6.46 0.38 13.86
CA LEU A 128 -5.40 0.03 14.80
C LEU A 128 -5.98 -0.42 16.16
N SER A 129 -7.06 0.20 16.62
CA SER A 129 -7.77 -0.24 17.82
C SER A 129 -8.37 -1.64 17.67
N GLU A 130 -9.03 -1.92 16.54
CA GLU A 130 -9.61 -3.22 16.24
C GLU A 130 -8.55 -4.32 16.09
N LEU A 131 -7.43 -4.02 15.44
CA LEU A 131 -6.28 -4.93 15.39
C LEU A 131 -5.80 -5.30 16.78
N ARG A 132 -5.62 -4.32 17.68
CA ARG A 132 -5.21 -4.60 19.06
C ARG A 132 -6.23 -5.48 19.80
N ARG A 133 -7.54 -5.34 19.50
CA ARG A 133 -8.61 -6.15 20.12
C ARG A 133 -8.56 -7.62 19.70
N VAL A 134 -8.18 -7.91 18.45
CA VAL A 134 -8.22 -9.28 17.88
C VAL A 134 -6.87 -10.02 17.98
N LEU A 135 -5.80 -9.30 18.25
CA LEU A 135 -4.44 -9.83 18.44
C LEU A 135 -4.21 -10.27 19.90
N LYS A 136 -3.39 -11.31 20.09
CA LYS A 136 -2.83 -11.67 21.40
C LYS A 136 -2.03 -10.50 22.00
N PRO A 137 -1.95 -10.39 23.34
CA PRO A 137 -0.95 -9.53 23.98
C PRO A 137 0.47 -9.94 23.56
N GLY A 138 1.35 -8.97 23.32
CA GLY A 138 2.72 -9.20 22.85
C GLY A 138 2.87 -9.56 21.36
N SER A 139 1.78 -9.58 20.59
CA SER A 139 1.81 -9.80 19.14
C SER A 139 2.49 -8.65 18.40
N VAL A 140 3.26 -9.00 17.36
CA VAL A 140 3.94 -8.02 16.51
C VAL A 140 3.02 -7.51 15.41
N ILE A 141 3.10 -6.23 15.09
CA ILE A 141 2.46 -5.67 13.89
C ILE A 141 3.48 -4.94 13.01
N TYR A 142 3.31 -5.08 11.70
CA TYR A 142 4.03 -4.28 10.71
C TYR A 142 3.04 -3.47 9.87
N LEU A 143 3.28 -2.16 9.79
CA LEU A 143 2.51 -1.22 8.97
C LEU A 143 3.45 -0.61 7.94
N THR A 144 3.05 -0.54 6.68
CA THR A 144 3.78 0.17 5.62
C THR A 144 2.84 1.14 4.92
N GLU A 145 3.10 2.44 5.02
CA GLU A 145 2.18 3.48 4.51
C GLU A 145 2.92 4.60 3.79
N VAL A 146 2.18 5.29 2.92
CA VAL A 146 2.69 6.33 2.02
C VAL A 146 3.20 7.58 2.74
N LEU A 147 4.16 8.25 2.10
CA LEU A 147 4.56 9.62 2.38
C LEU A 147 4.63 10.40 1.06
N ASN A 148 3.46 10.73 0.50
CA ASN A 148 3.37 11.26 -0.87
C ASN A 148 4.10 12.58 -1.08
N SER A 149 4.23 13.39 -0.04
CA SER A 149 5.00 14.65 -0.08
C SER A 149 6.49 14.46 -0.38
N SER A 150 7.01 13.23 -0.31
CA SER A 150 8.42 12.92 -0.58
C SER A 150 8.72 12.59 -2.04
N PHE A 151 7.71 12.50 -2.90
CA PHE A 151 7.91 12.24 -4.33
C PHE A 151 8.74 13.36 -4.98
N PHE A 152 9.81 12.97 -5.67
CA PHE A 152 10.70 13.87 -6.38
C PHE A 152 11.19 13.25 -7.68
N LEU A 153 11.35 14.10 -8.70
CA LEU A 153 11.80 13.75 -10.03
C LEU A 153 12.74 14.84 -10.57
N ASP A 154 13.88 14.44 -11.12
CA ASP A 154 14.75 15.26 -11.95
C ASP A 154 14.84 14.65 -13.36
N PRO A 155 14.75 15.42 -14.46
CA PRO A 155 14.62 16.88 -14.52
C PRO A 155 13.28 17.36 -13.93
N TYR A 156 13.25 18.62 -13.49
CA TYR A 156 12.05 19.23 -12.93
C TYR A 156 10.88 19.19 -13.93
N SER A 157 9.78 18.57 -13.50
CA SER A 157 8.55 18.38 -14.28
C SER A 157 7.38 19.11 -13.60
N PRO A 158 7.14 20.40 -13.92
CA PRO A 158 6.18 21.22 -13.19
C PRO A 158 4.73 20.72 -13.30
N ASN A 159 4.31 20.18 -14.46
CA ASN A 159 2.95 19.68 -14.62
C ASN A 159 2.75 18.37 -13.86
N THR A 160 3.74 17.46 -13.87
CA THR A 160 3.74 16.25 -13.03
C THR A 160 3.66 16.60 -11.55
N TRP A 161 4.38 17.62 -11.09
CA TRP A 161 4.31 18.09 -9.70
C TRP A 161 2.95 18.67 -9.35
N GLN A 162 2.40 19.56 -10.20
CA GLN A 162 1.07 20.12 -10.01
C GLN A 162 0.02 19.00 -9.95
N TYR A 163 0.09 18.04 -10.89
CA TYR A 163 -0.77 16.87 -10.92
C TYR A 163 -0.68 16.07 -9.62
N TRP A 164 0.53 15.80 -9.13
CA TRP A 164 0.73 15.02 -7.91
C TRP A 164 0.17 15.71 -6.67
N MET A 165 0.32 17.04 -6.58
CA MET A 165 -0.32 17.81 -5.51
C MET A 165 -1.84 17.72 -5.58
N ARG A 166 -2.43 17.81 -6.77
CA ARG A 166 -3.88 17.64 -6.97
C ARG A 166 -4.38 16.22 -6.67
N PHE A 167 -3.57 15.21 -6.96
CA PHE A 167 -3.85 13.83 -6.56
C PHE A 167 -3.95 13.71 -5.03
N ASN A 168 -3.02 14.32 -4.30
CA ASN A 168 -3.04 14.34 -2.84
C ASN A 168 -4.25 15.11 -2.30
N ASP A 169 -4.59 16.26 -2.88
CA ASP A 169 -5.79 17.02 -2.50
C ASP A 169 -7.06 16.16 -2.68
N LEU A 170 -7.21 15.49 -3.83
CA LEU A 170 -8.36 14.61 -4.10
C LEU A 170 -8.43 13.45 -3.10
N GLN A 171 -7.31 12.80 -2.78
CA GLN A 171 -7.27 11.72 -1.79
C GLN A 171 -7.73 12.22 -0.42
N TYR A 172 -7.32 13.43 -0.03
CA TYR A 172 -7.74 14.05 1.21
C TYR A 172 -9.25 14.34 1.24
N ASP A 173 -9.78 14.92 0.17
CA ASP A 173 -11.22 15.22 0.03
C ASP A 173 -12.11 13.96 -0.04
N MET A 174 -11.54 12.83 -0.49
CA MET A 174 -12.19 11.53 -0.43
C MET A 174 -12.19 10.92 0.97
N GLY A 175 -11.55 11.56 1.95
CA GLY A 175 -11.44 11.11 3.34
C GLY A 175 -10.22 10.24 3.64
N GLY A 176 -9.31 10.11 2.69
CA GLY A 176 -8.02 9.44 2.86
C GLY A 176 -6.94 10.37 3.41
N ASP A 177 -5.72 9.86 3.55
CA ASP A 177 -4.57 10.62 4.06
C ASP A 177 -3.28 10.26 3.31
N PRO A 178 -2.87 11.06 2.30
CA PRO A 178 -1.67 10.79 1.50
C PRO A 178 -0.35 10.93 2.28
N PHE A 179 -0.41 11.36 3.54
CA PHE A 179 0.74 11.63 4.40
C PHE A 179 0.74 10.77 5.67
N ILE A 180 -0.11 9.75 5.72
CA ILE A 180 -0.37 8.97 6.93
C ILE A 180 0.85 8.23 7.46
N GLY A 181 1.80 7.86 6.61
CA GLY A 181 3.05 7.22 7.00
C GLY A 181 3.81 8.01 8.07
N ALA A 182 3.85 9.34 7.95
CA ALA A 182 4.52 10.21 8.93
C ALA A 182 3.83 10.22 10.31
N LYS A 183 2.58 9.76 10.40
CA LYS A 183 1.74 9.82 11.60
C LYS A 183 1.67 8.49 12.36
N LEU A 184 2.20 7.40 11.78
CA LEU A 184 2.06 6.04 12.30
C LEU A 184 2.47 5.90 13.78
N GLY A 185 3.59 6.51 14.17
CA GLY A 185 4.09 6.42 15.55
C GLY A 185 3.08 6.93 16.59
N ASN A 186 2.53 8.14 16.36
CA ASN A 186 1.53 8.75 17.25
C ASN A 186 0.21 7.97 17.21
N MET A 187 -0.22 7.52 16.03
CA MET A 187 -1.44 6.73 15.89
C MET A 187 -1.37 5.43 16.69
N LEU A 188 -0.26 4.69 16.55
CA LEU A 188 0.00 3.47 17.32
C LEU A 188 0.01 3.74 18.83
N GLN A 189 0.71 4.78 19.26
CA GLN A 189 0.77 5.16 20.67
C GLN A 189 -0.61 5.51 21.24
N SER A 190 -1.44 6.22 20.45
CA SER A 190 -2.76 6.67 20.89
C SER A 190 -3.74 5.53 21.24
N VAL A 191 -3.52 4.34 20.67
CA VAL A 191 -4.34 3.13 20.94
C VAL A 191 -3.60 2.09 21.77
N GLY A 192 -2.49 2.45 22.40
CA GLY A 192 -1.81 1.64 23.43
C GLY A 192 -0.87 0.56 22.92
N TYR A 193 -0.36 0.67 21.68
CA TYR A 193 0.78 -0.16 21.26
C TYR A 193 2.06 0.23 22.01
N THR A 194 2.97 -0.72 22.16
CA THR A 194 4.26 -0.56 22.84
C THR A 194 5.41 -0.90 21.90
N ASN A 195 6.64 -0.58 22.32
CA ASN A 195 7.87 -0.83 21.55
C ASN A 195 7.78 -0.34 20.08
N ILE A 196 7.20 0.84 19.89
CA ILE A 196 6.93 1.42 18.58
C ILE A 196 8.25 1.90 17.96
N GLN A 197 8.55 1.41 16.77
CA GLN A 197 9.66 1.84 15.94
C GLN A 197 9.12 2.28 14.58
N THR A 198 9.56 3.43 14.10
CA THR A 198 9.25 3.91 12.75
C THR A 198 10.54 4.05 11.95
N THR A 199 10.51 3.60 10.70
CA THR A 199 11.64 3.65 9.78
C THR A 199 11.18 4.26 8.47
N VAL A 200 11.86 5.31 8.02
CA VAL A 200 11.66 5.87 6.68
C VAL A 200 12.39 5.00 5.68
N LYS A 201 11.66 4.43 4.73
CA LYS A 201 12.20 3.65 3.62
C LYS A 201 12.30 4.55 2.40
N THR A 202 13.48 4.60 1.81
CA THR A 202 13.76 5.46 0.65
C THR A 202 14.00 4.64 -0.59
N ILE A 203 13.47 5.08 -1.72
CA ILE A 203 13.81 4.61 -3.04
C ILE A 203 14.47 5.78 -3.76
N HIS A 204 15.80 5.75 -3.82
CA HIS A 204 16.62 6.76 -4.47
C HIS A 204 17.34 6.11 -5.65
N LEU A 205 16.94 6.47 -6.86
CA LEU A 205 17.43 5.85 -8.09
C LEU A 205 17.95 6.92 -9.05
N ASP A 206 19.20 6.77 -9.44
CA ASP A 206 19.93 7.65 -10.35
C ASP A 206 20.82 6.82 -11.29
N ASN A 207 21.84 7.45 -11.89
CA ASN A 207 22.78 6.81 -12.83
C ASN A 207 23.56 5.62 -12.25
N ARG A 208 23.60 5.45 -10.92
CA ARG A 208 24.20 4.26 -10.29
C ARG A 208 23.39 3.00 -10.57
N GLN A 209 22.09 3.13 -10.88
CA GLN A 209 21.16 2.02 -11.10
C GLN A 209 20.21 2.30 -12.28
N PRO A 210 20.72 2.49 -13.51
CA PRO A 210 19.95 3.05 -14.61
C PRO A 210 18.76 2.18 -15.04
N GLY A 211 18.91 0.85 -15.00
CA GLY A 211 17.82 -0.08 -15.31
C GLY A 211 16.67 0.00 -14.29
N LYS A 212 16.99 -0.11 -12.99
CA LYS A 212 15.99 0.02 -11.91
C LYS A 212 15.33 1.39 -11.91
N ARG A 213 16.09 2.45 -12.18
CA ARG A 213 15.55 3.80 -12.32
C ARG A 213 14.52 3.88 -13.45
N ALA A 214 14.85 3.39 -14.65
CA ALA A 214 13.93 3.43 -15.78
C ALA A 214 12.65 2.63 -15.48
N GLU A 215 12.78 1.45 -14.86
CA GLU A 215 11.65 0.65 -14.43
C GLU A 215 10.77 1.39 -13.40
N MET A 216 11.38 2.05 -12.41
CA MET A 216 10.65 2.84 -11.41
C MET A 216 9.92 4.05 -12.01
N ILE A 217 10.57 4.78 -12.93
CA ILE A 217 9.94 5.93 -13.60
C ILE A 217 8.74 5.46 -14.43
N ASN A 218 8.86 4.35 -15.15
CA ASN A 218 7.74 3.78 -15.91
C ASN A 218 6.61 3.31 -15.00
N PHE A 219 6.96 2.65 -13.89
CA PHE A 219 5.97 2.26 -12.87
C PHE A 219 5.20 3.47 -12.33
N TRP A 220 5.90 4.57 -12.00
CA TRP A 220 5.25 5.80 -11.57
C TRP A 220 4.42 6.45 -12.68
N ALA A 221 4.89 6.43 -13.92
CA ALA A 221 4.09 6.91 -15.05
C ALA A 221 2.76 6.14 -15.14
N ASP A 222 2.78 4.81 -15.04
CA ASP A 222 1.56 3.99 -15.04
C ASP A 222 0.64 4.32 -13.86
N LEU A 223 1.20 4.50 -12.65
CA LEU A 223 0.44 4.90 -11.46
C LEU A 223 -0.25 6.26 -11.64
N LEU A 224 0.50 7.26 -12.13
CA LEU A 224 -0.06 8.59 -12.38
C LEU A 224 -1.14 8.52 -13.45
N MET A 225 -0.94 7.73 -14.51
CA MET A 225 -1.93 7.59 -15.59
C MET A 225 -3.20 6.85 -15.15
N SER A 226 -3.12 5.89 -14.22
CA SER A 226 -4.31 5.17 -13.76
C SER A 226 -5.27 6.06 -12.97
N GLY A 227 -4.76 7.01 -12.18
CA GLY A 227 -5.58 8.00 -11.47
C GLY A 227 -6.13 9.12 -12.36
N MET A 228 -5.49 9.38 -13.51
CA MET A 228 -5.73 10.55 -14.35
C MET A 228 -7.21 10.76 -14.74
N PRO A 229 -7.98 9.73 -15.16
CA PRO A 229 -9.38 9.91 -15.52
C PRO A 229 -10.22 10.47 -14.36
N ASN A 230 -10.02 9.94 -13.15
CA ASN A 230 -10.77 10.38 -11.97
C ASN A 230 -10.43 11.83 -11.58
N LEU A 231 -9.16 12.22 -11.70
CA LEU A 231 -8.73 13.61 -11.47
C LEU A 231 -9.33 14.60 -12.47
N ILE A 232 -9.46 14.20 -13.73
CA ILE A 232 -10.14 15.01 -14.75
C ILE A 232 -11.64 15.08 -14.48
N ASP A 233 -12.28 13.94 -14.24
CA ASP A 233 -13.73 13.85 -14.03
C ASP A 233 -14.17 14.58 -12.75
N SER A 234 -13.32 14.60 -11.71
CA SER A 234 -13.53 15.33 -10.47
C SER A 234 -13.17 16.81 -10.55
N GLY A 235 -12.66 17.29 -11.70
CA GLY A 235 -12.30 18.70 -11.92
C GLY A 235 -11.02 19.17 -11.22
N TYR A 236 -10.21 18.25 -10.69
CA TYR A 236 -8.96 18.55 -10.02
C TYR A 236 -7.82 18.87 -10.98
N VAL A 237 -7.86 18.28 -12.18
CA VAL A 237 -6.85 18.42 -13.22
C VAL A 237 -7.52 18.70 -14.55
N GLU A 238 -7.07 19.73 -15.24
CA GLU A 238 -7.53 20.03 -16.60
C GLU A 238 -6.93 19.05 -17.62
N LYS A 239 -7.66 18.75 -18.69
CA LYS A 239 -7.19 17.87 -19.77
C LYS A 239 -5.85 18.32 -20.38
N GLU A 240 -5.62 19.63 -20.46
CA GLU A 240 -4.35 20.17 -20.96
C GLU A 240 -3.16 19.81 -20.05
N VAL A 241 -3.34 19.93 -18.73
CA VAL A 241 -2.33 19.53 -17.74
C VAL A 241 -2.05 18.02 -17.85
N ALA A 242 -3.10 17.21 -18.02
CA ALA A 242 -2.97 15.76 -18.19
C ALA A 242 -2.08 15.36 -19.38
N GLU A 243 -2.21 16.05 -20.52
CA GLU A 243 -1.34 15.80 -21.68
C GLU A 243 0.11 16.23 -21.41
N LYS A 244 0.32 17.38 -20.76
CA LYS A 244 1.67 17.83 -20.37
C LYS A 244 2.34 16.87 -19.39
N VAL A 245 1.61 16.30 -18.44
CA VAL A 245 2.13 15.25 -17.53
C VAL A 245 2.61 14.03 -18.32
N LYS A 246 1.86 13.60 -19.34
CA LYS A 246 2.28 12.47 -20.21
C LYS A 246 3.56 12.79 -20.97
N GLU A 247 3.68 14.01 -21.48
CA GLU A 247 4.89 14.45 -22.19
C GLU A 247 6.10 14.51 -21.26
N GLU A 248 5.94 15.11 -20.08
CA GLU A 248 6.98 15.21 -19.06
C GLU A 248 7.45 13.83 -18.59
N MET A 249 6.53 12.92 -18.25
CA MET A 249 6.90 11.56 -17.82
C MET A 249 7.63 10.78 -18.93
N LYS A 250 7.21 10.94 -20.20
CA LYS A 250 7.92 10.34 -21.35
C LYS A 250 9.33 10.94 -21.52
N ALA A 251 9.48 12.25 -21.30
CA ALA A 251 10.77 12.92 -21.39
C ALA A 251 11.71 12.45 -20.27
N VAL A 252 11.23 12.37 -19.02
CA VAL A 252 12.03 11.89 -17.89
C VAL A 252 12.42 10.42 -18.07
N ALA A 253 11.51 9.55 -18.52
CA ALA A 253 11.81 8.14 -18.77
C ALA A 253 12.93 7.93 -19.81
N LYS A 254 13.10 8.87 -20.76
CA LYS A 254 14.16 8.84 -21.77
C LYS A 254 15.45 9.54 -21.33
N ASN A 255 15.44 10.29 -20.23
CA ASN A 255 16.60 11.06 -19.80
C ASN A 255 17.60 10.12 -19.09
N PRO A 256 18.82 9.95 -19.65
CA PRO A 256 19.82 9.08 -19.05
C PRO A 256 20.36 9.58 -17.71
N ASN A 257 20.11 10.84 -17.35
CA ASN A 257 20.52 11.49 -16.10
C ASN A 257 19.36 11.74 -15.13
N ALA A 258 18.17 11.18 -15.39
CA ALA A 258 17.04 11.37 -14.50
C ALA A 258 17.36 10.93 -13.06
N VAL A 259 16.73 11.58 -12.09
CA VAL A 259 16.74 11.15 -10.69
C VAL A 259 15.31 10.88 -10.27
N PHE A 260 15.09 9.72 -9.66
CA PHE A 260 13.84 9.37 -9.03
C PHE A 260 14.06 9.26 -7.53
N PHE A 261 13.21 9.91 -6.74
CA PHE A 261 13.20 9.75 -5.30
C PHE A 261 11.78 9.64 -4.76
N TYR A 262 11.55 8.68 -3.88
CA TYR A 262 10.32 8.56 -3.11
C TYR A 262 10.64 7.92 -1.76
N SER A 263 9.87 8.25 -0.74
CA SER A 263 9.93 7.57 0.55
C SER A 263 8.54 7.20 1.05
N PHE A 264 8.51 6.16 1.86
CA PHE A 264 7.33 5.71 2.60
C PHE A 264 7.78 5.35 4.02
N VAL A 265 6.83 5.22 4.95
CA VAL A 265 7.15 4.93 6.35
C VAL A 265 6.67 3.55 6.71
N GLN A 266 7.55 2.79 7.36
CA GLN A 266 7.23 1.52 7.95
C GLN A 266 7.23 1.66 9.47
N ALA A 267 6.25 1.05 10.14
CA ALA A 267 6.22 0.95 11.59
C ALA A 267 6.21 -0.50 12.03
N LYS A 268 6.95 -0.79 13.11
CA LYS A 268 6.91 -2.04 13.86
C LYS A 268 6.48 -1.73 15.28
N ALA A 269 5.51 -2.45 15.80
CA ALA A 269 5.04 -2.26 17.17
C ALA A 269 4.48 -3.57 17.75
N TYR A 270 4.16 -3.55 19.05
CA TYR A 270 3.67 -4.71 19.77
C TYR A 270 2.41 -4.37 20.55
N THR A 271 1.44 -5.28 20.58
CA THR A 271 0.28 -5.16 21.47
C THR A 271 0.74 -5.27 22.93
N SER A 272 0.14 -4.44 23.79
CA SER A 272 0.37 -4.47 25.25
C SER A 272 -0.23 -5.70 25.91
#